data_AF-W7YK70-F1
#
_entry.id   AF-W7YK70-F1
#
_cell.length_a   1.000
_cell.length_b   1.000
_cell.length_c   1.000
_cell.angle_alpha   90.00
_cell.angle_beta   90.00
_cell.angle_gamma   90.00
#
_symmetry.space_group_name_H-M   'P 1'
#
loop_
_entity.id
_entity.type
_entity.pdbx_description
1 polymer ?
#
loop_
_entity_poly.entity_id
_entity_poly.type
_entity_poly.pdbx_seq_one_letter_code
_entity_poly.pdbx_strand_id
1 'polypeptide(L)' 'MIRTDKYKMIIYPLANVVRLYNMVEDPEEMNDLASDIKYKKVMDRLFKQFQKLQKEVGDPLNVSKNYHSFFTREQS' A
#
# COMPACT_ATOMS: atom_id res chain seq x y z
N MET A 1 1.69 -4.61 5.87
CA MET A 1 0.29 -4.13 5.76
C MET A 1 0.15 -2.93 6.68
N ILE A 2 -0.61 -1.91 6.26
CA ILE A 2 -1.04 -0.81 7.14
C ILE A 2 -2.54 -0.61 6.97
N ARG A 3 -3.25 -0.36 8.08
CA ARG A 3 -4.69 -0.07 8.10
C ARG A 3 -4.94 1.18 8.91
N THR A 4 -5.76 2.06 8.36
CA THR A 4 -6.35 3.23 9.02
C THR A 4 -7.87 3.06 9.04
N ASP A 5 -8.60 3.98 9.65
CA ASP A 5 -10.06 3.94 9.65
C ASP A 5 -10.65 3.98 8.23
N LYS A 6 -9.99 4.68 7.30
CA LYS A 6 -10.47 4.83 5.93
C LYS A 6 -9.83 3.90 4.91
N TYR A 7 -8.54 3.61 5.03
CA TYR A 7 -7.82 2.85 4.00
C TYR A 7 -6.98 1.72 4.57
N LYS A 8 -6.89 0.63 3.82
CA LYS A 8 -5.97 -0.49 4.05
C LYS A 8 -5.06 -0.67 2.84
N MET A 9 -3.75 -0.76 3.08
CA MET A 9 -2.76 -1.02 2.06
C MET A 9 -1.96 -2.29 2.39
N ILE A 10 -1.80 -3.16 1.40
CA ILE A 10 -1.07 -4.41 1.50
C ILE A 10 0.00 -4.44 0.41
N ILE A 11 1.23 -4.83 0.79
CA ILE A 11 2.33 -5.01 -0.15
C ILE A 11 2.73 -6.48 -0.08
N TYR A 12 2.65 -7.17 -1.22
CA TYR A 12 3.08 -8.56 -1.40
C TYR A 12 4.44 -8.56 -2.12
N PRO A 13 5.57 -8.56 -1.39
CA PRO A 13 6.89 -8.35 -1.99
C PRO A 13 7.30 -9.48 -2.94
N LEU A 14 6.90 -10.73 -2.66
CA LEU A 14 7.23 -11.88 -3.51
C LEU A 14 6.49 -11.84 -4.86
N ALA A 15 5.23 -11.42 -4.87
CA ALA A 15 4.43 -11.27 -6.08
C ALA A 15 4.64 -9.90 -6.76
N ASN A 16 5.32 -8.97 -6.08
CA ASN A 16 5.44 -7.56 -6.46
C ASN A 16 4.09 -6.88 -6.74
N VAL A 17 3.09 -7.18 -5.90
CA VAL A 17 1.73 -6.63 -5.97
C VAL A 17 1.51 -5.68 -4.80
N VAL A 18 0.85 -4.55 -5.07
CA VAL A 18 0.36 -3.62 -4.04
C VAL A 18 -1.15 -3.54 -4.20
N ARG A 19 -1.88 -3.60 -3.07
CA ARG A 19 -3.34 -3.46 -3.03
C ARG A 19 -3.77 -2.33 -2.12
N LEU A 20 -4.85 -1.66 -2.47
CA LEU A 20 -5.45 -0.58 -1.69
C LEU A 20 -6.98 -0.75 -1.62
N TYR A 21 -7.54 -0.69 -0.42
CA TYR A 21 -8.98 -0.79 -0.21
C TYR A 21 -9.48 0.39 0.62
N ASN A 22 -10.71 0.87 0.32
CA ASN A 22 -11.41 1.86 1.13
C ASN A 22 -12.28 1.14 2.16
N MET A 23 -11.87 1.08 3.42
CA MET A 23 -12.57 0.33 4.47
C MET A 23 -13.95 0.90 4.82
N VAL A 24 -14.26 2.14 4.42
CA VAL A 24 -15.56 2.79 4.69
C VAL A 24 -16.56 2.50 3.59
N GLU A 25 -16.14 2.59 2.33
CA GLU A 25 -17.01 2.38 1.16
C GLU A 25 -17.01 0.93 0.68
N ASP A 26 -15.95 0.18 0.98
CA ASP A 26 -15.69 -1.20 0.56
C ASP A 26 -15.17 -2.05 1.74
N PRO A 27 -16.01 -2.28 2.77
CA PRO A 27 -15.62 -3.04 3.96
C PRO A 27 -15.28 -4.51 3.66
N GLU A 28 -15.76 -5.04 2.54
CA GLU A 28 -15.49 -6.41 2.07
C GLU A 28 -14.23 -6.53 1.20
N GLU A 29 -13.50 -5.42 0.95
CA GLU A 29 -12.24 -5.40 0.21
C GLU A 29 -12.37 -5.97 -1.22
N MET A 30 -13.52 -5.71 -1.86
CA MET A 30 -13.85 -6.23 -3.19
C MET A 30 -13.24 -5.40 -4.32
N ASN A 31 -12.92 -4.13 -4.06
CA ASN A 31 -12.49 -3.16 -5.06
C ASN A 31 -11.04 -2.72 -4.80
N ASP A 32 -10.08 -3.28 -5.55
CA ASP A 32 -8.68 -2.86 -5.46
C ASP A 32 -8.46 -1.51 -6.17
N LEU A 33 -8.08 -0.51 -5.39
CA LEU A 33 -7.89 0.87 -5.80
C LEU A 33 -6.42 1.20 -6.12
N ALA A 34 -5.50 0.24 -5.98
CA ALA A 34 -4.06 0.52 -6.05
C ALA A 34 -3.60 1.00 -7.44
N SER A 35 -4.19 0.51 -8.51
CA SER A 35 -3.85 0.89 -9.89
C SER A 35 -4.38 2.26 -10.31
N ASP A 36 -5.32 2.83 -9.55
CA ASP A 36 -5.88 4.13 -9.88
C ASP A 36 -4.97 5.26 -9.36
N ILE A 37 -4.38 5.99 -10.31
CA ILE A 37 -3.41 7.07 -10.06
C ILE A 37 -3.93 8.15 -9.11
N LYS A 38 -5.26 8.33 -9.02
CA LYS A 38 -5.86 9.31 -8.09
C LYS A 38 -5.56 8.98 -6.63
N TYR A 39 -5.32 7.70 -6.31
CA TYR A 39 -4.96 7.27 -4.94
C TYR A 39 -3.46 7.26 -4.68
N LYS A 40 -2.60 7.58 -5.65
CA LYS A 40 -1.14 7.58 -5.44
C LYS A 40 -0.72 8.40 -4.21
N LYS A 41 -1.27 9.60 -4.04
CA LYS A 41 -0.97 10.45 -2.88
C LYS A 41 -1.41 9.82 -1.55
N VAL A 42 -2.52 9.08 -1.54
CA VAL A 42 -3.00 8.33 -0.38
C VAL A 42 -2.03 7.20 -0.05
N MET A 43 -1.63 6.44 -1.06
CA MET A 43 -0.67 5.33 -0.92
C MET A 43 0.70 5.84 -0.45
N ASP A 44 1.19 6.97 -0.95
CA ASP A 44 2.48 7.54 -0.52
C ASP A 44 2.45 7.91 0.99
N ARG A 45 1.32 8.42 1.47
CA ARG A 45 1.12 8.71 2.90
C ARG A 45 1.04 7.43 3.73
N LEU A 46 0.27 6.43 3.28
CA LEU A 46 0.16 5.13 3.95
C LEU A 46 1.51 4.41 3.98
N PHE A 47 2.30 4.50 2.92
CA PHE A 47 3.63 3.91 2.85
C PHE A 47 4.59 4.52 3.86
N LYS A 48 4.59 5.85 4.01
CA LYS A 48 5.38 6.53 5.06
C LYS A 48 4.95 6.09 6.46
N GLN A 49 3.65 5.96 6.71
CA GLN A 49 3.13 5.46 7.98
C GLN A 49 3.53 4.00 8.22
N PHE A 50 3.47 3.17 7.19
CA PHE A 50 3.90 1.77 7.24
C PHE A 50 5.39 1.66 7.59
N GLN A 51 6.26 2.44 6.93
CA GLN A 51 7.70 2.47 7.25
C GLN A 51 7.98 2.92 8.68
N LYS A 52 7.19 3.87 9.21
CA LYS A 52 7.28 4.27 10.62
C LYS A 52 6.89 3.11 11.54
N LEU A 53 5.76 2.45 11.28
CA LEU A 53 5.30 1.30 12.04
C LEU A 53 6.33 0.15 12.02
N GLN A 54 6.92 -0.15 10.86
CA GLN A 54 7.97 -1.17 10.75
C GLN A 54 9.15 -0.89 11.68
N LYS A 55 9.58 0.38 11.76
CA LYS A 55 10.65 0.78 12.68
C LYS A 55 10.24 0.64 14.15
N GLU A 56 9.01 1.02 14.48
CA GLU A 56 8.48 0.95 15.85
C GLU A 56 8.41 -0.49 16.38
N VAL A 57 8.05 -1.44 15.52
CA VAL A 57 7.94 -2.87 15.90
C VAL A 57 9.20 -3.68 15.60
N GLY A 58 10.24 -3.05 15.04
CA GLY A 58 11.49 -3.72 14.68
C GLY A 58 11.35 -4.72 13.51
N ASP A 59 10.42 -4.50 12.58
CA ASP A 59 10.24 -5.34 11.39
C ASP A 59 11.41 -5.13 10.40
N PRO A 60 12.22 -6.17 10.11
CA PRO A 60 13.38 -6.07 9.22
C PRO A 60 13.00 -6.05 7.72
N LEU A 61 11.74 -6.32 7.37
CA LEU A 61 11.32 -6.46 5.98
C LEU A 61 11.34 -5.12 5.24
N ASN A 62 12.23 -4.97 4.25
CA ASN A 62 12.26 -3.80 3.38
C ASN A 62 11.45 -4.00 2.10
N VAL A 63 10.30 -3.33 2.00
CA VAL A 63 9.40 -3.39 0.84
C VAL A 63 9.46 -2.13 -0.06
N SER A 64 10.43 -1.23 0.16
CA SER A 64 10.50 0.05 -0.54
C SER A 64 10.67 -0.13 -2.05
N LYS A 65 11.51 -1.09 -2.45
CA LYS A 65 11.71 -1.44 -3.86
C LYS A 65 10.41 -1.91 -4.51
N ASN A 66 9.65 -2.76 -3.81
CA ASN A 66 8.38 -3.27 -4.31
C ASN A 66 7.37 -2.14 -4.52
N TYR A 67 7.20 -1.27 -3.52
CA TYR A 67 6.30 -0.12 -3.59
C TYR A 67 6.66 0.84 -4.74
N HIS A 68 7.94 1.19 -4.91
CA HIS A 68 8.35 2.08 -5.99
C HIS A 68 8.18 1.43 -7.38
N SER A 69 8.55 0.15 -7.52
CA SER A 69 8.43 -0.56 -8.79
C SER A 69 6.99 -0.73 -9.27
N PHE A 70 6.02 -0.78 -8.35
CA PHE A 70 4.60 -0.82 -8.69
C PHE A 70 4.21 0.37 -9.58
N PHE A 71 4.57 1.60 -9.20
CA PHE A 71 4.24 2.80 -9.99
C PHE A 71 5.12 3.03 -11.23
N THR A 72 6.26 2.34 -11.33
CA THR A 72 7.09 2.38 -12.53
C THR A 72 6.54 1.46 -13.63
N ARG A 73 5.97 0.31 -13.25
CA ARG A 73 5.41 -0.67 -14.20
C ARG A 73 4.09 -0.23 -14.82
N GLU A 74 3.22 0.44 -14.06
CA GLU A 74 1.91 0.90 -14.53
C GLU A 74 1.98 2.17 -15.43
N GLN A 75 3.17 2.73 -15.65
CA GLN A 75 3.40 3.89 -16.54
C GLN A 75 4.17 3.52 -17.83
N SER A 76 4.35 2.23 -18.11
CA SER A 76 5.01 1.72 -19.32
C SER A 76 4.02 1.10 -20.29
#